data_AF-A0A7V1Q3S2-F1
#
_entry.id   AF-A0A7V1Q3S2-F1
#
_cell.length_a   1.000
_cell.length_b   1.000
_cell.length_c   1.000
_cell.angle_alpha   90.00
_cell.angle_beta   90.00
_cell.angle_gamma   90.00
#
_symmetry.space_group_name_H-M   'P 1'
#
loop_
_entity.id
_entity.type
_entity.pdbx_description
1 polymer ?
#
loop_
_entity_poly.entity_id
_entity_poly.type
_entity_poly.pdbx_seq_one_letter_code
_entity_poly.pdbx_strand_id
1 'polypeptide(L)'
;MSPTVLRIGSFRFFFYSGDRSEPPHVHIERDDKIAKVWLDPVRLQRNSGFRPAEIREILQLAWYPRLMHATNEERQNWRLIGKGEGIHWEDIDEDISVEHLLLGIPSGESQSSLQRWLEGRKK
;
A
#
# COMPACT_ATOMS: atom_id res chain seq x y z
N MET A 1 8.63 14.30 -14.79
CA MET A 1 8.47 12.87 -14.49
C MET A 1 8.22 12.71 -13.00
N SER A 2 7.14 12.04 -12.60
CA SER A 2 6.89 11.72 -11.20
C SER A 2 7.66 10.45 -10.81
N PRO A 3 8.33 10.42 -9.64
CA PRO A 3 9.04 9.22 -9.21
C PRO A 3 8.04 8.08 -9.01
N THR A 4 8.33 6.94 -9.63
CA THR A 4 7.60 5.70 -9.38
C THR A 4 7.94 5.22 -7.98
N VAL A 5 6.92 5.11 -7.14
CA VAL A 5 7.08 4.58 -5.79
C VAL A 5 7.15 3.07 -5.85
N LEU A 6 6.32 2.45 -6.71
CA LEU A 6 6.20 0.99 -6.77
C LEU A 6 5.53 0.51 -8.06
N ARG A 7 5.83 -0.74 -8.46
CA ARG A 7 5.04 -1.51 -9.43
C ARG A 7 4.64 -2.86 -8.85
N ILE A 8 3.36 -3.21 -8.91
CA ILE A 8 2.85 -4.55 -8.60
C ILE A 8 2.11 -5.08 -9.83
N GLY A 9 2.65 -6.13 -10.43
CA GLY A 9 2.17 -6.61 -11.72
C GLY A 9 2.13 -5.46 -12.73
N SER A 10 0.94 -5.18 -13.25
CA SER A 10 0.68 -4.11 -14.21
C SER A 10 0.38 -2.74 -13.57
N PHE A 11 0.19 -2.66 -12.25
CA PHE A 11 -0.13 -1.40 -11.56
C PHE A 11 1.15 -0.65 -11.16
N ARG A 12 1.20 0.65 -11.42
CA ARG A 12 2.26 1.56 -10.97
C ARG A 12 1.70 2.56 -9.97
N PHE A 13 2.33 2.64 -8.80
CA PHE A 13 1.98 3.56 -7.73
C PHE A 13 2.99 4.70 -7.70
N PHE A 14 2.52 5.94 -7.52
CA PHE A 14 3.37 7.13 -7.51
C PHE A 14 2.69 8.32 -6.81
N PHE A 15 3.52 9.31 -6.43
CA PHE A 15 3.06 10.60 -5.90
C PHE A 15 3.33 11.71 -6.92
N TYR A 16 2.43 12.70 -7.05
CA TYR A 16 2.76 13.96 -7.73
C TYR A 16 3.36 14.94 -6.73
N SER A 17 4.48 15.56 -7.10
CA SER A 17 5.19 16.56 -6.28
C SER A 17 4.43 17.87 -6.05
N GLY A 18 3.34 18.10 -6.79
CA GLY A 18 2.48 19.28 -6.72
C GLY A 18 1.30 19.17 -5.73
N ASP A 19 1.03 17.98 -5.21
CA ASP A 19 -0.21 17.67 -4.49
C ASP A 19 -0.17 18.06 -2.99
N ARG A 20 0.53 19.15 -2.66
CA ARG A 20 0.91 19.51 -1.28
C ARG A 20 -0.26 19.98 -0.41
N SER A 21 -1.39 20.38 -1.01
CA SER A 21 -2.58 20.85 -0.29
C SER A 21 -3.65 19.77 -0.10
N GLU A 22 -3.39 18.55 -0.57
CA GLU A 22 -4.35 17.46 -0.48
C GLU A 22 -4.05 16.53 0.71
N PRO A 23 -5.06 15.79 1.21
CA PRO A 23 -4.84 14.71 2.15
C PRO A 23 -3.82 13.69 1.60
N PRO A 24 -3.08 12.96 2.45
CA PRO A 24 -2.15 11.92 2.01
C PRO A 24 -2.83 10.96 1.03
N HIS A 25 -2.25 10.74 -0.14
CA HIS A 25 -2.85 9.91 -1.19
C HIS A 25 -1.81 9.36 -2.16
N VAL A 26 -2.15 8.30 -2.86
CA VAL A 26 -1.34 7.68 -3.90
C VAL A 26 -2.09 7.65 -5.22
N HIS A 27 -1.35 7.82 -6.32
CA HIS A 27 -1.86 7.63 -7.67
C HIS A 27 -1.47 6.24 -8.16
N ILE A 28 -2.40 5.55 -8.81
CA ILE A 28 -2.22 4.22 -9.36
C ILE A 28 -2.52 4.30 -10.85
N GLU A 29 -1.58 3.88 -11.70
CA GLU A 29 -1.79 3.78 -13.14
C GLU A 29 -1.61 2.34 -13.63
N ARG A 30 -2.35 1.97 -14.68
CA ARG A 30 -2.14 0.77 -15.48
C ARG A 30 -2.67 1.03 -16.88
N ASP A 31 -1.83 0.87 -17.90
CA ASP A 31 -2.18 1.18 -19.29
C ASP A 31 -2.68 2.64 -19.41
N ASP A 32 -3.93 2.84 -19.82
CA ASP A 32 -4.63 4.12 -19.90
C ASP A 32 -5.49 4.44 -18.65
N LYS A 33 -5.45 3.56 -17.64
CA LYS A 33 -6.29 3.65 -16.43
C LYS A 33 -5.55 4.33 -15.31
N ILE A 34 -6.25 5.19 -14.58
CA ILE A 34 -5.70 5.95 -13.45
C ILE A 34 -6.69 5.93 -12.27
N ALA A 35 -6.19 5.69 -11.07
CA ALA A 35 -6.91 5.85 -9.83
C ALA A 35 -6.14 6.74 -8.86
N LYS A 36 -6.87 7.44 -8.01
CA LYS A 36 -6.33 8.23 -6.90
C LYS A 36 -6.99 7.75 -5.62
N VAL A 37 -6.17 7.35 -4.66
CA VAL A 37 -6.61 6.77 -3.39
C VAL A 37 -6.05 7.61 -2.26
N TRP A 38 -6.93 8.18 -1.45
CA TRP A 38 -6.53 8.77 -0.17
C TRP A 38 -6.06 7.67 0.76
N LEU A 39 -5.13 8.00 1.64
CA LEU A 39 -4.53 7.11 2.61
C LEU A 39 -5.02 7.39 4.03
N ASP A 40 -5.68 8.53 4.26
CA ASP A 40 -6.30 8.86 5.55
C ASP A 40 -7.62 9.64 5.35
N PRO A 41 -8.79 9.00 5.56
CA PRO A 41 -8.97 7.56 5.63
C PRO A 41 -8.71 6.91 4.26
N VAL A 42 -8.35 5.63 4.23
CA VAL A 42 -8.07 4.97 2.95
C VAL A 42 -9.34 4.83 2.13
N ARG A 43 -9.42 5.56 1.02
CA ARG A 43 -10.61 5.57 0.16
C ARG A 43 -10.28 5.96 -1.27
N LEU A 44 -11.07 5.43 -2.20
CA LEU A 44 -11.01 5.84 -3.60
C LEU A 44 -11.48 7.30 -3.73
N GLN A 45 -10.62 8.18 -4.22
CA GLN A 45 -10.98 9.56 -4.55
C GLN A 45 -11.35 9.70 -6.04
N ARG A 46 -10.64 9.02 -6.93
CA ARG A 46 -10.92 9.02 -8.36
C ARG A 46 -10.61 7.67 -8.98
N ASN A 47 -11.46 7.24 -9.90
CA ASN A 47 -11.24 6.08 -10.75
C ASN A 47 -11.52 6.46 -12.21
N SER A 48 -10.57 6.19 -13.09
CA SER A 48 -10.66 6.30 -14.53
C SER A 48 -10.30 4.96 -15.15
N GLY A 49 -11.30 4.11 -15.37
CA GLY A 49 -11.17 2.88 -16.16
C GLY A 49 -10.87 1.57 -15.40
N PHE A 50 -10.67 1.58 -14.07
CA PHE A 50 -10.56 0.35 -13.30
C PHE A 50 -11.93 -0.25 -12.96
N ARG A 51 -12.02 -1.58 -12.98
CA ARG A 51 -13.21 -2.31 -12.56
C ARG A 51 -13.35 -2.30 -11.03
N PRO A 52 -14.55 -2.46 -10.47
CA PRO A 52 -14.74 -2.50 -9.02
C PRO A 52 -13.90 -3.56 -8.28
N ALA A 53 -13.66 -4.71 -8.90
CA ALA A 53 -12.78 -5.74 -8.34
C ALA A 53 -11.32 -5.27 -8.23
N GLU A 54 -10.84 -4.53 -9.23
CA GLU A 54 -9.48 -3.99 -9.28
C GLU A 54 -9.32 -2.83 -8.29
N ILE A 55 -10.37 -2.01 -8.13
CA ILE A 55 -10.39 -0.99 -7.08
C ILE A 55 -10.31 -1.62 -5.69
N ARG A 56 -11.03 -2.74 -5.45
CA ARG A 56 -10.94 -3.45 -4.16
C ARG A 56 -9.53 -3.97 -3.90
N GLU A 57 -8.90 -4.57 -4.91
CA GLU A 57 -7.51 -5.01 -4.84
C GLU A 57 -6.57 -3.83 -4.54
N ILE A 58 -6.68 -2.73 -5.28
CA ILE A 58 -5.89 -1.50 -5.06
C ILE A 58 -6.07 -0.93 -3.66
N LEU A 59 -7.29 -0.91 -3.12
CA LEU A 59 -7.57 -0.36 -1.79
C LEU A 59 -7.01 -1.23 -0.67
N GLN A 60 -7.12 -2.56 -0.78
CA GLN A 60 -6.50 -3.49 0.16
C GLN A 60 -4.97 -3.36 0.14
N LEU A 61 -4.41 -3.22 -1.05
CA LEU A 61 -3.00 -2.97 -1.28
C LEU A 61 -2.55 -1.65 -0.62
N ALA A 62 -3.33 -0.57 -0.79
CA ALA A 62 -3.03 0.72 -0.19
C ALA A 62 -3.10 0.74 1.36
N TRP A 63 -3.69 -0.27 2.00
CA TRP A 63 -3.75 -0.40 3.46
C TRP A 63 -2.43 -0.85 4.10
N TYR A 64 -1.54 -1.48 3.34
CA TYR A 64 -0.33 -2.13 3.88
C TYR A 64 0.90 -1.77 3.04
N PRO A 65 1.43 -0.55 3.20
CA PRO A 65 2.44 -0.01 2.29
C PRO A 65 3.73 -0.83 2.31
N ARG A 66 4.16 -1.41 3.44
CA ARG A 66 5.35 -2.28 3.45
C ARG A 66 5.16 -3.56 2.63
N LEU A 67 3.99 -4.19 2.72
CA LEU A 67 3.61 -5.34 1.88
C LEU A 67 3.58 -4.97 0.40
N MET A 68 3.17 -3.74 0.10
CA MET A 68 3.21 -3.22 -1.26
C MET A 68 4.62 -3.25 -1.83
N HIS A 69 5.61 -2.89 -1.01
CA HIS A 69 7.01 -2.86 -1.39
C HIS A 69 7.76 -4.18 -1.24
N ALA A 70 7.09 -5.23 -0.74
CA ALA A 70 7.66 -6.56 -0.60
C ALA A 70 7.78 -7.30 -1.93
N THR A 71 8.87 -8.08 -2.12
CA THR A 71 8.99 -9.04 -3.22
C THR A 71 8.05 -10.23 -3.02
N ASN A 72 7.90 -11.09 -4.03
CA ASN A 72 7.09 -12.31 -3.87
C ASN A 72 7.66 -13.24 -2.79
N GLU A 73 8.98 -13.31 -2.65
CA GLU A 73 9.66 -14.13 -1.63
C GLU A 73 9.40 -13.57 -0.23
N GLU A 74 9.57 -12.26 -0.06
CA GLU A 74 9.31 -11.58 1.22
C GLU A 74 7.85 -11.73 1.63
N ARG A 75 6.89 -11.66 0.69
CA ARG A 75 5.46 -11.89 0.97
C ARG A 75 5.13 -13.32 1.38
N GLN A 76 5.92 -14.30 0.94
CA GLN A 76 5.73 -15.70 1.31
C GLN A 76 6.34 -16.01 2.68
N ASN A 77 7.27 -15.19 3.16
CA ASN A 77 7.93 -15.35 4.45
C ASN A 77 7.15 -14.66 5.59
N TRP A 78 5.98 -15.21 5.89
CA TRP A 78 5.13 -14.74 6.99
C TRP A 78 5.00 -15.78 8.10
N ARG A 79 4.65 -15.31 9.30
CA ARG A 79 4.30 -16.16 10.44
C ARG A 79 3.10 -15.59 11.19
N LEU A 80 2.37 -16.46 11.89
CA LEU A 80 1.37 -16.03 12.86
C LEU A 80 2.04 -15.56 14.14
N ILE A 81 1.56 -14.44 14.68
CA ILE A 81 1.95 -13.90 15.99
C ILE A 81 0.73 -13.78 16.88
N GLY A 82 0.94 -13.54 18.19
CA GLY A 82 -0.17 -13.34 19.14
C GLY A 82 -1.17 -14.50 19.18
N LYS A 83 -0.70 -15.76 19.09
CA LYS A 83 -1.56 -16.97 19.03
C LYS A 83 -2.56 -16.99 17.85
N GLY A 84 -2.23 -16.30 16.75
CA GLY A 84 -3.09 -16.22 15.55
C GLY A 84 -3.88 -14.92 15.45
N GLU A 85 -3.67 -13.97 16.34
CA GLU A 85 -4.30 -12.63 16.29
C GLU A 85 -3.63 -11.70 15.27
N GLY A 86 -2.39 -11.98 14.86
CA GLY A 86 -1.67 -11.18 13.88
C GLY A 86 -0.85 -12.01 12.89
N ILE A 87 -0.53 -11.40 11.77
CA ILE A 87 0.37 -11.91 10.74
C ILE A 87 1.58 -10.99 10.70
N HIS A 88 2.76 -11.57 10.87
CA HIS A 88 4.03 -10.85 10.81
C HIS A 88 4.80 -11.26 9.57
N TRP A 89 5.29 -10.27 8.82
CA TRP A 89 6.27 -10.45 7.78
C TRP A 89 7.63 -9.93 8.24
N GLU A 90 8.56 -10.86 8.48
CA GLU A 90 9.88 -10.55 9.05
C GLU A 90 10.70 -9.66 8.10
N ASP A 91 10.72 -10.00 6.81
CA ASP A 91 11.59 -9.33 5.83
C ASP A 91 11.20 -7.87 5.55
N ILE A 92 9.97 -7.49 5.90
CA ILE A 92 9.47 -6.13 5.72
C ILE A 92 9.10 -5.43 7.02
N ASP A 93 9.34 -6.06 8.17
CA ASP A 93 9.01 -5.50 9.48
C ASP A 93 7.54 -5.01 9.52
N GLU A 94 6.61 -5.81 9.02
CA GLU A 94 5.18 -5.46 8.96
C GLU A 94 4.35 -6.42 9.78
N ASP A 95 3.47 -5.86 10.61
CA ASP A 95 2.47 -6.59 11.39
C ASP A 95 1.07 -6.20 10.95
N ILE A 96 0.26 -7.21 10.60
CA ILE A 96 -1.15 -7.04 10.28
C ILE A 96 -1.98 -7.78 11.32
N SER A 97 -2.86 -7.05 12.02
CA SER A 97 -3.87 -7.69 12.87
C SER A 97 -4.90 -8.42 12.00
N VAL A 98 -5.16 -9.69 12.34
CA VAL A 98 -6.20 -10.50 11.68
C VAL A 98 -7.58 -9.89 11.90
N GLU A 99 -7.84 -9.37 13.10
CA GLU A 99 -9.06 -8.64 13.40
C GLU A 99 -9.21 -7.40 12.50
N HIS A 100 -8.16 -6.59 12.38
CA HIS A 100 -8.19 -5.42 11.51
C HIS A 100 -8.38 -5.77 10.04
N LEU A 101 -7.75 -6.85 9.57
CA LEU A 101 -7.94 -7.36 8.22
C LEU A 101 -9.40 -7.77 7.97
N LEU A 102 -10.04 -8.45 8.93
CA LEU A 102 -11.44 -8.90 8.85
C LEU A 102 -12.43 -7.73 8.95
N LEU A 103 -12.11 -6.71 9.74
CA LEU A 103 -12.93 -5.52 9.94
C LEU A 103 -12.68 -4.44 8.87
N GLY A 104 -11.68 -4.61 8.00
CA GLY A 104 -11.29 -3.64 6.99
C GLY A 104 -10.66 -2.37 7.58
N ILE A 105 -9.97 -2.50 8.70
CA ILE A 105 -9.25 -1.41 9.38
C ILE A 105 -7.85 -1.30 8.76
N PRO A 106 -7.45 -0.12 8.25
CA PRO A 106 -6.15 0.08 7.59
C PRO A 106 -4.98 0.07 8.57
N SER A 107 -3.75 -0.08 8.06
CA SER A 107 -2.53 0.13 8.85
C SER A 107 -2.45 1.57 9.36
N GLY A 108 -1.93 1.75 10.58
CA GLY A 108 -1.62 3.05 11.17
C GLY A 108 -0.27 3.62 10.72
N GLU A 109 0.39 3.01 9.72
CA GLU A 109 1.69 3.46 9.24
C GLU A 109 1.63 4.89 8.68
N SER A 110 2.48 5.76 9.23
CA SER A 110 2.66 7.12 8.68
C SER A 110 3.60 7.12 7.48
N GLN A 111 3.41 8.08 6.57
CA GLN A 111 4.32 8.29 5.42
C GLN A 111 5.78 8.47 5.83
N SER A 112 6.03 9.12 6.98
CA SER A 112 7.37 9.31 7.51
C SER A 112 8.02 7.99 7.94
N SER A 113 7.22 7.04 8.44
CA SER A 113 7.70 5.69 8.79
C SER A 113 8.01 4.89 7.54
N LEU A 114 7.10 4.91 6.56
CA LEU A 114 7.27 4.22 5.30
C LEU A 114 8.51 4.71 4.56
N GLN A 115 8.72 6.02 4.50
CA GLN A 115 9.88 6.59 3.81
C GLN A 115 11.20 6.20 4.48
N ARG A 116 11.28 6.21 5.83
CA ARG A 116 12.47 5.73 6.55
C ARG A 116 12.75 4.26 6.26
N TRP A 117 11.71 3.44 6.25
CA TRP A 117 11.82 2.02 5.93
C TRP A 117 12.31 1.81 4.48
N LEU A 118 11.77 2.54 3.50
CA LEU A 118 12.21 2.51 2.10
C LEU A 118 13.67 2.95 1.90
N GLU A 119 14.12 3.96 2.64
CA GLU A 119 15.51 4.41 2.62
C GLU A 119 16.45 3.37 3.23
N GLY A 120 16.01 2.65 4.26
CA GLY A 120 16.75 1.52 4.85
C GLY A 120 16.97 0.36 3.88
N ARG A 121 16.01 0.09 3.00
CA ARG A 121 16.10 -0.98 1.98
C ARG A 121 17.05 -0.69 0.82
N LYS A 122 17.49 0.56 0.64
CA LYS A 122 18.39 0.96 -0.46
C LYS A 122 19.88 0.83 -0.11
N LYS A 123 20.21 0.38 1.11
CA LYS A 123 21.58 0.08 1.55
C LYS A 123 21.83 -1.41 1.48
#